data_AF-A0A1I7TL83-F1
#
_entry.id   AF-A0A1I7TL83-F1
#
_cell.length_a   1.000
_cell.length_b   1.000
_cell.length_c   1.000
_cell.angle_alpha   90.00
_cell.angle_beta   90.00
_cell.angle_gamma   90.00
#
_symmetry.space_group_name_H-M   'P 1'
#
loop_
_entity.id
_entity.type
_entity.pdbx_description
1 polymer ?
#
loop_
_entity_poly.entity_id
_entity_poly.type
_entity_poly.pdbx_seq_one_letter_code
_entity_poly.pdbx_strand_id
1 'polypeptide(L)'
;MKSTRSVVALTLSLVTDEDGVPNEVADYLVYSSRMIKEQNVPEILTLYDQASPDLTERFFRDRMWPDKSVAERIIGSGNKLFIILYKEIYYRQLYA
;
A
#
# COMPACT_ATOMS: atom_id res chain seq x y z
N MET A 1 -3.87 30.60 24.21
CA MET A 1 -3.33 29.23 24.12
C MET A 1 -3.47 28.75 22.69
N LYS A 2 -2.36 28.41 22.03
CA LYS A 2 -2.30 28.03 20.62
C LYS A 2 -3.00 26.68 20.44
N SER A 3 -4.17 26.68 19.77
CA SER A 3 -4.84 25.45 19.36
C SER A 3 -4.17 24.91 18.09
N THR A 4 -3.03 24.26 18.30
CA THR A 4 -2.21 23.57 17.27
C THR A 4 -2.91 22.34 16.66
N ARG A 5 -4.19 22.09 16.98
CA ARG A 5 -4.93 20.94 16.46
C ARG A 5 -5.51 21.18 15.06
N SER A 6 -5.71 22.43 14.63
CA SER A 6 -6.41 22.71 13.38
C SER A 6 -5.52 22.61 12.12
N VAL A 7 -4.21 22.81 12.24
CA VAL A 7 -3.27 22.75 11.09
C VAL A 7 -2.88 21.30 10.75
N VAL A 8 -2.83 20.42 11.77
CA VAL A 8 -2.48 18.99 11.59
C VAL A 8 -3.58 18.21 10.85
N ALA A 9 -4.85 18.59 11.02
CA ALA A 9 -5.96 18.00 10.27
C ALA A 9 -6.01 18.45 8.79
N LEU A 10 -5.48 19.64 8.48
CA LEU A 10 -5.48 20.20 7.12
C LEU A 10 -4.44 19.53 6.21
N THR A 11 -3.33 19.02 6.74
CA THR A 11 -2.37 18.19 5.97
C THR A 11 -2.77 16.72 5.87
N LEU A 12 -3.72 16.23 6.68
CA LEU A 12 -4.20 14.84 6.62
C LEU A 12 -5.05 14.54 5.37
N SER A 13 -5.37 15.57 4.58
CA SER A 13 -6.06 15.48 3.29
C SER A 13 -5.12 15.22 2.11
N LEU A 14 -3.88 14.79 2.34
CA LEU A 14 -2.91 14.47 1.28
C LEU A 14 -3.37 13.22 0.50
N VAL A 15 -4.27 13.47 -0.44
CA VAL A 15 -4.65 12.70 -1.63
C VAL A 15 -4.88 11.22 -1.35
N THR A 16 -6.12 10.91 -0.97
CA THR A 16 -6.67 9.57 -0.91
C THR A 16 -7.68 9.41 -2.05
N ASP A 17 -7.70 8.25 -2.68
CA ASP A 17 -8.71 7.89 -3.70
C ASP A 17 -10.09 7.62 -3.03
N GLU A 18 -11.13 7.38 -3.82
CA GLU A 18 -12.51 7.07 -3.39
C GLU A 18 -12.57 5.90 -2.38
N ASP A 19 -11.61 4.97 -2.42
CA ASP A 19 -11.52 3.81 -1.51
C ASP A 19 -10.75 4.10 -0.19
N GLY A 20 -10.34 5.36 0.08
CA GLY A 20 -9.62 5.72 1.32
C GLY A 20 -8.19 5.16 1.41
N VAL A 21 -7.59 4.87 0.25
CA VAL A 21 -6.22 4.39 0.07
C VAL A 21 -5.33 5.60 -0.26
N PRO A 22 -4.20 5.80 0.47
CA PRO A 22 -3.25 6.84 0.12
C PRO A 22 -2.68 6.64 -1.28
N ASN A 23 -2.50 7.72 -2.04
CA ASN A 23 -1.99 7.63 -3.42
C ASN A 23 -0.66 6.88 -3.53
N GLU A 24 0.28 7.09 -2.60
CA GLU A 24 1.57 6.39 -2.59
C GLU A 24 1.40 4.87 -2.45
N VAL A 25 0.37 4.43 -1.73
CA VAL A 25 0.04 3.01 -1.60
C VAL A 25 -0.57 2.50 -2.90
N ALA A 26 -1.48 3.26 -3.52
CA ALA A 26 -2.04 2.89 -4.81
C ALA A 26 -0.95 2.76 -5.90
N ASP A 27 -0.04 3.74 -5.98
CA ASP A 27 1.10 3.73 -6.89
C ASP A 27 2.01 2.52 -6.64
N TYR A 28 2.29 2.21 -5.37
CA TYR A 28 3.02 1.01 -4.99
C TYR A 28 2.34 -0.27 -5.49
N LEU A 29 1.02 -0.41 -5.30
CA LEU A 29 0.28 -1.59 -5.74
C LEU A 29 0.34 -1.75 -7.26
N VAL A 30 0.13 -0.65 -8.01
CA VAL A 30 0.19 -0.64 -9.47
C VAL A 30 1.59 -1.02 -9.96
N TYR A 31 2.63 -0.36 -9.43
CA TYR A 31 4.02 -0.58 -9.84
C TYR A 31 4.50 -2.00 -9.49
N SER A 32 4.20 -2.48 -8.29
CA SER A 32 4.52 -3.84 -7.86
C SER A 32 3.87 -4.88 -8.77
N SER A 33 2.59 -4.70 -9.14
CA SER A 33 1.90 -5.59 -10.06
C SER A 33 2.57 -5.63 -11.44
N ARG A 34 3.07 -4.48 -11.91
CA ARG A 34 3.79 -4.36 -13.17
C ARG A 34 5.13 -5.11 -13.12
N MET A 35 5.90 -4.94 -12.06
CA MET A 35 7.20 -5.62 -11.91
C MET A 35 7.06 -7.14 -11.87
N ILE A 36 5.99 -7.65 -11.25
CA ILE A 36 5.65 -9.08 -11.30
C ILE A 36 5.31 -9.54 -12.71
N LYS A 37 4.54 -8.75 -13.46
CA LYS A 37 4.21 -9.06 -14.86
C LYS A 37 5.45 -9.04 -15.76
N GLU A 38 6.38 -8.13 -15.53
CA GLU A 38 7.65 -7.99 -16.25
C GLU A 38 8.72 -8.97 -15.75
N GLN A 39 8.44 -9.76 -14.71
CA GLN A 39 9.38 -10.69 -14.07
C GLN A 39 10.68 -10.01 -13.61
N ASN A 40 10.60 -8.75 -13.18
CA ASN A 40 11.74 -8.00 -12.68
C ASN A 40 12.04 -8.37 -11.22
N VAL A 41 12.63 -9.55 -11.01
CA VAL A 41 12.90 -10.12 -9.67
C VAL A 41 13.69 -9.17 -8.75
N PRO A 42 14.77 -8.48 -9.21
CA PRO A 42 15.49 -7.54 -8.37
C PRO A 42 14.59 -6.42 -7.83
N GLU A 43 13.73 -5.86 -8.68
CA GLU A 43 12.83 -4.78 -8.27
C GLU A 43 11.71 -5.28 -7.35
N ILE A 44 11.18 -6.47 -7.61
CA ILE A 44 10.19 -7.11 -6.71
C ILE A 44 10.77 -7.27 -5.30
N LEU A 45 12.04 -7.66 -5.18
CA LEU A 45 12.72 -7.80 -3.89
C LEU A 45 12.87 -6.44 -3.18
N THR A 46 13.30 -5.40 -3.90
CA THR A 46 13.39 -4.03 -3.38
C THR A 46 12.04 -3.53 -2.86
N LEU A 47 10.98 -3.73 -3.64
CA LEU A 47 9.62 -3.34 -3.27
C LEU A 47 9.11 -4.10 -2.03
N TYR A 48 9.55 -5.34 -1.87
CA TYR A 48 9.19 -6.18 -0.74
C TYR A 48 9.92 -5.79 0.55
N ASP A 49 11.25 -5.65 0.48
CA ASP A 49 12.10 -5.48 1.67
C ASP A 49 12.20 -4.04 2.14
N GLN A 50 11.91 -3.06 1.27
CA GLN A 50 12.10 -1.64 1.58
C GLN A 50 10.77 -0.86 1.52
N ALA A 51 10.12 -0.86 0.36
CA ALA A 51 8.94 -0.02 0.15
C ALA A 51 7.72 -0.46 0.98
N SER A 52 7.46 -1.77 1.05
CA SER A 52 6.32 -2.29 1.82
C SER A 52 6.43 -2.00 3.35
N PRO A 53 7.58 -2.21 4.01
CA PRO A 53 7.77 -1.80 5.41
C PRO A 53 7.65 -0.29 5.64
N ASP A 54 8.19 0.54 4.73
CA ASP A 54 8.08 2.01 4.86
C ASP A 54 6.63 2.48 4.78
N LEU A 55 5.88 2.02 3.78
CA LEU A 55 4.46 2.34 3.62
C LEU A 55 3.62 1.82 4.79
N THR A 56 3.95 0.64 5.31
CA THR A 56 3.35 0.07 6.51
C THR A 56 3.50 1.01 7.70
N GLU A 57 4.72 1.44 8.01
CA GLU A 57 4.99 2.30 9.17
C GLU A 57 4.32 3.67 9.02
N ARG A 58 4.23 4.18 7.79
CA ARG A 58 3.67 5.51 7.51
C ARG A 58 2.15 5.54 7.53
N PHE A 59 1.49 4.51 6.99
CA PHE A 59 0.04 4.55 6.73
C PHE A 59 -0.78 3.46 7.45
N PHE A 60 -0.15 2.39 7.92
CA PHE A 60 -0.81 1.17 8.39
C PHE A 60 -0.35 0.69 9.78
N ARG A 61 0.11 1.60 10.65
CA ARG A 61 0.40 1.28 12.06
C ARG A 61 -0.86 0.95 12.86
N ASP A 62 -1.90 1.76 12.69
CA ASP A 62 -3.17 1.65 13.45
C ASP A 62 -4.34 1.14 12.60
N ARG A 63 -4.07 0.78 11.33
CA ARG A 63 -5.07 0.28 10.38
C ARG A 63 -4.46 -0.77 9.47
N MET A 64 -5.29 -1.68 8.96
CA MET A 64 -4.86 -2.70 8.02
C MET A 64 -4.62 -2.14 6.62
N TRP A 65 -3.75 -2.80 5.85
CA TRP A 65 -3.66 -2.60 4.41
C TRP A 65 -5.02 -2.82 3.73
N PRO A 66 -5.23 -2.27 2.51
CA PRO A 66 -6.45 -2.48 1.76
C PRO A 66 -6.84 -3.96 1.64
N ASP A 67 -8.13 -4.26 1.70
CA ASP A 67 -8.59 -5.62 1.45
C ASP A 67 -8.28 -6.05 0.00
N LYS A 68 -8.23 -7.36 -0.22
CA LYS A 68 -8.00 -7.98 -1.55
C LYS A 68 -8.84 -7.34 -2.66
N SER A 69 -10.13 -7.10 -2.40
CA SER A 69 -11.05 -6.55 -3.39
C SER A 69 -10.68 -5.13 -3.82
N VAL A 70 -10.21 -4.31 -2.88
CA VAL A 70 -9.75 -2.94 -3.15
C VAL A 70 -8.44 -2.97 -3.94
N ALA A 71 -7.49 -3.81 -3.52
CA ALA A 71 -6.23 -3.99 -4.26
C ALA A 71 -6.46 -4.49 -5.69
N GLU A 72 -7.38 -5.45 -5.91
CA GLU A 72 -7.77 -5.93 -7.24
C GLU A 72 -8.41 -4.84 -8.11
N ARG A 73 -9.16 -3.90 -7.51
CA ARG A 73 -9.73 -2.75 -8.22
C ARG A 73 -8.65 -1.79 -8.70
N ILE A 74 -7.66 -1.52 -7.85
CA ILE A 74 -6.54 -0.59 -8.13
C ILE A 74 -5.63 -1.12 -9.23
N ILE A 75 -5.21 -2.39 -9.15
CA ILE A 75 -4.24 -2.96 -10.11
C ILE A 75 -4.88 -3.45 -11.41
N GLY A 76 -6.22 -3.57 -11.44
CA GLY A 76 -6.98 -4.18 -12.53
C GLY A 76 -7.05 -5.71 -12.43
N SER A 77 -8.14 -6.28 -12.95
CA SER A 77 -8.40 -7.72 -12.91
C SER A 77 -7.34 -8.54 -13.67
N GLY A 78 -6.85 -9.63 -13.08
CA GLY A 78 -6.06 -10.66 -13.79
C GLY A 78 -4.68 -10.98 -13.19
N ASN A 79 -4.16 -10.18 -12.26
CA ASN A 79 -2.85 -10.39 -11.66
C ASN A 79 -2.87 -11.34 -10.45
N LYS A 80 -3.16 -12.63 -10.69
CA LYS A 80 -3.24 -13.65 -9.62
C LYS A 80 -1.95 -13.80 -8.82
N LEU A 81 -0.78 -13.68 -9.45
CA LEU A 81 0.53 -13.78 -8.78
C LEU A 81 0.76 -12.63 -7.80
N PHE A 82 0.39 -11.41 -8.20
CA PHE A 82 0.44 -10.26 -7.29
C PHE A 82 -0.42 -10.48 -6.06
N ILE A 83 -1.64 -10.99 -6.22
CA ILE A 83 -2.55 -11.23 -5.10
C ILE A 83 -2.03 -12.28 -4.13
N ILE A 84 -1.29 -13.29 -4.60
CA ILE A 84 -0.64 -14.27 -3.73
C ILE A 84 0.43 -13.58 -2.87
N LEU A 85 1.34 -12.83 -3.50
CA LEU A 85 2.40 -12.10 -2.79
C LEU A 85 1.84 -11.02 -1.85
N TYR A 86 0.77 -10.34 -2.27
CA TYR A 86 0.09 -9.33 -1.47
C TYR A 86 -0.49 -9.89 -0.17
N LYS A 87 -1.07 -11.10 -0.23
CA LYS A 87 -1.57 -11.78 0.97
C LYS A 87 -0.43 -12.10 1.94
N GLU A 88 0.76 -12.45 1.46
CA GLU A 88 1.91 -12.68 2.33
C GLU A 88 2.32 -11.41 3.09
N ILE A 89 2.29 -10.24 2.43
CA ILE A 89 2.53 -8.94 3.09
C ILE A 89 1.50 -8.70 4.20
N TYR A 90 0.22 -8.92 3.89
CA TYR A 90 -0.89 -8.76 4.84
C TYR A 90 -0.74 -9.68 6.06
N TYR A 91 -0.41 -10.96 5.84
CA TYR A 91 -0.17 -11.91 6.94
C TYR A 91 1.06 -11.53 7.77
N ARG A 92 2.13 -11.03 7.15
CA ARG A 92 3.34 -10.63 7.88
C ARG A 92 3.06 -9.53 8.90
N GLN A 93 2.17 -8.59 8.59
CA GLN A 93 1.74 -7.57 9.56
C GLN A 93 0.87 -8.13 10.69
N LEU A 94 -0.03 -9.06 10.40
CA LEU A 94 -0.94 -9.61 11.41
C LEU A 94 -0.22 -10.39 12.51
N TYR A 95 0.98 -10.89 12.23
CA TYR A 95 1.76 -11.75 13.14
C TYR A 95 3.09 -11.14 13.60
N ALA A 96 3.39 -9.88 13.23
CA ALA A 96 4.61 -9.18 13.63
C ALA A 96 4.42 -8.38 14.94
#